data_AF-A0A7C4DXN1-F1
#
_entry.id   AF-A0A7C4DXN1-F1
#
_cell.length_a   1.000
_cell.length_b   1.000
_cell.length_c   1.000
_cell.angle_alpha   90.00
_cell.angle_beta   90.00
_cell.angle_gamma   90.00
#
_symmetry.space_group_name_H-M   'P 1'
#
loop_
_entity.id
_entity.type
_entity.pdbx_description
1 polymer ?
#
loop_
_entity_poly.entity_id
_entity_poly.type
_entity_poly.pdbx_seq_one_letter_code
_entity_poly.pdbx_strand_id
1 'polypeptide(L)'
;ERFNTIRITEALNALWKHVKLNGDLDESEVLNAAEDLMQIYSRLKIFESKMLYREALKLALSLNITVYDALYMAAARKSGAKLYTADEKLKDVASRYTIIFEP
;
A
#
# COMPACT_ATOMS: atom_id res chain seq x y z
N GLU A 1 -6.42 18.03 -8.13
CA GLU A 1 -5.17 17.21 -8.17
C GLU A 1 -5.34 16.03 -7.23
N ARG A 2 -5.13 14.79 -7.68
CA ARG A 2 -5.22 13.58 -6.85
C ARG A 2 -3.83 12.95 -6.78
N PHE A 3 -3.09 13.21 -5.71
CA PHE A 3 -1.72 12.70 -5.55
C PHE A 3 -1.71 11.47 -4.65
N ASN A 4 -1.77 10.30 -5.27
CA ASN A 4 -1.78 9.02 -4.57
C ASN A 4 -0.87 7.99 -5.22
N THR A 5 0.42 8.30 -5.20
CA THR A 5 1.41 7.57 -6.01
C THR A 5 1.65 6.17 -5.46
N ILE A 6 1.86 6.01 -4.15
CA ILE A 6 2.52 4.81 -3.60
C ILE A 6 1.70 3.51 -3.79
N ARG A 7 0.40 3.54 -3.47
CA ARG A 7 -0.45 2.34 -3.49
C ARG A 7 -0.64 1.76 -4.89
N ILE A 8 -0.88 2.63 -5.88
CA ILE A 8 -1.04 2.19 -7.27
C ILE A 8 0.32 1.76 -7.82
N THR A 9 1.40 2.51 -7.53
CA THR A 9 2.73 2.14 -8.03
C THR A 9 3.20 0.80 -7.51
N GLU A 10 2.88 0.43 -6.26
CA GLU A 10 3.23 -0.87 -5.71
C GLU A 10 2.47 -2.01 -6.42
N ALA A 11 1.17 -1.84 -6.64
CA ALA A 11 0.35 -2.83 -7.33
C ALA A 11 0.76 -2.98 -8.81
N LEU A 12 0.97 -1.87 -9.52
CA LEU A 12 1.46 -1.90 -10.91
C LEU A 12 2.87 -2.48 -11.00
N ASN A 13 3.74 -2.21 -10.02
CA ASN A 13 5.06 -2.82 -9.96
C ASN A 13 4.99 -4.33 -9.71
N ALA A 14 4.02 -4.80 -8.93
CA ALA A 14 3.79 -6.23 -8.77
C ALA A 14 3.39 -6.88 -10.11
N LEU A 15 2.45 -6.28 -10.84
CA LEU A 15 2.09 -6.74 -12.18
C LEU A 15 3.28 -6.73 -13.16
N TRP A 16 4.09 -5.67 -13.14
CA TRP A 16 5.31 -5.61 -13.95
C TRP A 16 6.27 -6.76 -13.65
N LYS A 17 6.43 -7.16 -12.38
CA LYS A 17 7.28 -8.30 -11.99
C LYS A 17 6.75 -9.62 -12.54
N HIS A 18 5.44 -9.81 -12.63
CA HIS A 18 4.86 -11.02 -13.24
C HIS A 18 5.25 -11.16 -14.71
N VAL A 19 5.26 -10.07 -15.48
CA VAL A 19 5.75 -10.11 -16.87
C VAL A 19 7.27 -10.24 -16.94
N LYS A 20 8.02 -9.42 -16.20
CA LYS A 20 9.47 -9.25 -16.42
C LYS A 20 10.36 -10.17 -15.61
N LEU A 21 9.95 -10.57 -14.42
CA LEU A 21 10.75 -11.41 -13.52
C LEU A 21 10.25 -12.85 -13.51
N ASN A 22 8.92 -13.05 -13.49
CA ASN A 22 8.35 -14.39 -13.41
C ASN A 22 8.10 -14.99 -14.80
N GLY A 23 7.70 -14.17 -15.77
CA GLY A 23 7.28 -14.62 -17.11
C GLY A 23 5.99 -15.45 -17.06
N ASP A 24 5.17 -15.27 -16.02
CA ASP A 24 3.94 -16.03 -15.77
C ASP A 24 2.69 -15.34 -16.30
N LEU A 25 2.82 -14.10 -16.81
CA LEU A 25 1.77 -13.35 -17.50
C LEU A 25 2.34 -12.66 -18.75
N ASP A 26 1.49 -12.51 -19.76
CA ASP A 26 1.78 -11.68 -20.92
C ASP A 26 1.38 -10.20 -20.73
N GLU A 27 1.78 -9.36 -21.68
CA GLU A 27 1.52 -7.92 -21.64
C GLU A 27 0.01 -7.60 -21.65
N SER A 28 -0.79 -8.34 -22.41
CA SER A 28 -2.23 -8.13 -22.52
C SER A 28 -2.94 -8.50 -21.22
N GLU A 29 -2.55 -9.61 -20.58
CA GLU A 29 -3.08 -10.06 -19.29
C GLU A 29 -2.80 -9.02 -18.19
N VAL A 30 -1.59 -8.48 -18.14
CA VAL A 30 -1.23 -7.46 -17.15
C VAL A 30 -1.91 -6.12 -17.39
N LEU A 31 -2.08 -5.69 -18.65
CA LEU A 31 -2.83 -4.46 -18.95
C LEU A 31 -4.31 -4.60 -18.57
N ASN A 32 -4.92 -5.76 -18.84
CA ASN A 32 -6.30 -6.03 -18.40
C ASN A 32 -6.42 -6.03 -16.87
N ALA A 33 -5.48 -6.69 -16.16
CA ALA A 33 -5.46 -6.68 -14.70
C ALA A 33 -5.26 -5.27 -14.12
N ALA A 34 -4.47 -4.42 -14.77
CA ALA A 34 -4.28 -3.03 -14.37
C ALA A 34 -5.56 -2.20 -14.54
N GLU A 35 -6.33 -2.41 -15.61
CA GLU A 35 -7.64 -1.79 -15.80
C GLU A 35 -8.65 -2.21 -14.73
N ASP A 36 -8.72 -3.52 -14.42
CA ASP A 36 -9.58 -4.03 -13.35
C ASP A 36 -9.19 -3.43 -11.98
N LEU A 37 -7.89 -3.33 -11.71
CA LEU A 37 -7.38 -2.65 -10.51
C LEU A 37 -7.83 -1.18 -10.46
N MET A 38 -7.81 -0.45 -11.58
CA MET A 38 -8.27 0.94 -11.63
C MET A 38 -9.77 1.09 -11.40
N GLN A 39 -10.58 0.15 -11.86
CA GLN A 39 -12.01 0.12 -11.55
C GLN A 39 -12.26 -0.03 -10.05
N ILE A 40 -11.57 -0.94 -9.37
CA ILE A 40 -11.65 -1.10 -7.91
C ILE A 40 -11.17 0.17 -7.21
N TYR A 41 -10.01 0.68 -7.64
CA TYR A 41 -9.37 1.83 -7.01
C TYR A 41 -10.23 3.09 -7.05
N SER A 42 -10.99 3.29 -8.13
CA SER A 42 -11.93 4.41 -8.27
C SER A 42 -13.00 4.48 -7.17
N ARG A 43 -13.29 3.34 -6.52
CA ARG A 43 -14.29 3.19 -5.46
C ARG A 43 -13.71 3.32 -4.06
N LEU A 44 -12.39 3.41 -3.93
CA LEU A 44 -11.72 3.51 -2.64
C LEU A 44 -11.63 4.97 -2.16
N LYS A 45 -11.79 5.17 -0.85
CA LYS A 45 -11.39 6.43 -0.22
C LYS A 45 -9.86 6.48 -0.15
N ILE A 46 -9.29 7.52 -0.75
CA ILE A 46 -7.85 7.63 -0.91
C ILE A 46 -7.28 8.77 -0.07
N PHE A 47 -6.20 8.48 0.67
CA PHE A 47 -5.42 9.48 1.39
C PHE A 47 -4.16 9.81 0.61
N GLU A 48 -4.01 11.10 0.27
CA GLU A 48 -2.80 11.59 -0.39
C GLU A 48 -1.59 11.48 0.53
N SER A 49 -0.48 10.96 0.01
CA SER A 49 0.76 10.79 0.79
C SER A 49 1.26 12.12 1.37
N LYS A 50 1.04 13.23 0.65
CA LYS A 50 1.38 14.59 1.11
C LYS A 50 0.59 15.01 2.36
N MET A 51 -0.55 14.40 2.66
CA MET A 51 -1.30 14.66 3.90
C MET A 51 -0.81 13.82 5.08
N LEU A 52 -0.01 12.79 4.82
CA LEU A 52 0.46 11.83 5.80
C LEU A 52 1.99 11.92 6.03
N TYR A 53 2.72 12.63 5.18
CA TYR A 53 4.19 12.64 5.14
C TYR A 53 4.85 12.79 6.52
N ARG A 54 4.36 13.71 7.35
CA ARG A 54 4.95 14.01 8.66
C ARG A 54 4.72 12.87 9.65
N GLU A 55 3.53 12.29 9.67
CA GLU A 55 3.21 11.18 10.56
C GLU A 55 3.91 9.89 10.09
N ALA A 56 3.88 9.62 8.79
CA ALA A 56 4.57 8.49 8.19
C ALA A 56 6.08 8.56 8.44
N LEU A 57 6.72 9.72 8.26
CA LEU A 57 8.15 9.86 8.54
C LEU A 57 8.47 9.64 10.02
N LYS A 58 7.64 10.17 10.94
CA LYS A 58 7.80 9.91 12.38
C LYS A 58 7.70 8.42 12.70
N LEU A 59 6.70 7.73 12.15
CA LEU A 59 6.51 6.29 12.35
C LEU A 59 7.67 5.48 11.76
N ALA A 60 8.11 5.81 10.54
CA ALA A 60 9.24 5.15 9.89
C ALA A 60 10.51 5.22 10.76
N LEU A 61 10.81 6.41 11.28
CA LEU A 61 11.95 6.62 12.17
C LEU A 61 11.79 5.90 13.51
N SER A 62 10.61 5.94 14.13
CA SER A 62 10.40 5.32 15.45
C SER A 62 10.38 3.79 15.40
N LEU A 63 9.89 3.22 14.30
CA LEU A 63 9.67 1.78 14.14
C LEU A 63 10.76 1.09 13.32
N ASN A 64 11.69 1.87 12.78
CA ASN A 64 12.73 1.40 11.88
C ASN A 64 12.15 0.61 10.67
N ILE A 65 11.14 1.20 10.02
CA ILE A 65 10.50 0.67 8.81
C ILE A 65 10.63 1.67 7.66
N THR A 66 10.31 1.23 6.43
CA THR A 66 10.33 2.15 5.29
C THR A 66 9.22 3.19 5.39
N VAL A 67 9.40 4.34 4.72
CA VAL A 67 8.34 5.36 4.63
C VAL A 67 7.11 4.83 3.88
N TYR A 68 7.30 3.87 2.95
CA TYR A 68 6.20 3.20 2.25
C TYR A 68 5.29 2.46 3.25
N ASP A 69 5.88 1.61 4.09
CA ASP A 69 5.15 0.87 5.13
C ASP A 69 4.49 1.81 6.15
N ALA A 70 5.22 2.84 6.58
CA ALA A 70 4.72 3.80 7.55
C ALA A 70 3.55 4.64 7.03
N LEU A 71 3.42 4.85 5.71
CA LEU A 71 2.27 5.53 5.13
C LEU A 71 0.97 4.73 5.28
N TYR A 72 1.05 3.40 5.16
CA TYR A 72 -0.10 2.52 5.42
C TYR A 72 -0.55 2.62 6.88
N MET A 73 0.41 2.61 7.81
CA MET A 73 0.12 2.78 9.25
C MET A 73 -0.47 4.16 9.56
N ALA A 74 0.10 5.24 9.00
CA ALA A 74 -0.41 6.60 9.18
C ALA A 74 -1.84 6.75 8.60
N ALA A 75 -2.12 6.16 7.44
CA ALA A 75 -3.44 6.16 6.85
C ALA A 75 -4.47 5.42 7.72
N ALA A 76 -4.11 4.25 8.26
CA ALA A 76 -4.96 3.48 9.15
C ALA A 76 -5.29 4.27 10.43
N ARG A 77 -4.27 4.88 11.07
CA ARG A 77 -4.45 5.73 12.25
C ARG A 77 -5.35 6.93 11.98
N LYS A 78 -5.08 7.67 10.90
CA LYS A 78 -5.86 8.87 10.54
C LYS A 78 -7.33 8.56 10.26
N SER A 79 -7.62 7.38 9.75
CA SER A 79 -8.98 6.94 9.45
C SER A 79 -9.67 6.19 10.60
N GLY A 80 -8.96 5.89 11.68
CA GLY A 80 -9.46 4.99 12.73
C GLY A 80 -9.76 3.57 12.21
N ALA A 81 -9.15 3.20 11.08
CA ALA A 81 -9.39 1.93 10.42
C ALA A 81 -8.35 0.87 10.83
N LYS A 82 -8.72 -0.39 10.63
CA LYS A 82 -7.80 -1.53 10.75
C LYS A 82 -6.90 -1.58 9.51
N LEU A 83 -5.61 -1.86 9.71
CA LEU A 83 -4.68 -2.14 8.62
C LEU A 83 -4.78 -3.62 8.23
N TYR A 84 -4.99 -3.88 6.94
CA TYR A 84 -4.85 -5.21 6.35
C TYR A 84 -3.60 -5.22 5.48
N THR A 85 -2.71 -6.20 5.69
CA THR A 85 -1.47 -6.36 4.93
C THR A 85 -1.12 -7.84 4.81
N ALA A 86 -0.53 -8.22 3.69
CA ALA A 86 0.08 -9.54 3.48
C ALA A 86 1.58 -9.54 3.82
N ASP A 87 2.15 -8.39 4.19
CA ASP A 87 3.52 -8.30 4.67
C ASP A 87 3.56 -8.65 6.17
N GLU A 88 4.06 -9.84 6.50
CA GLU A 88 4.17 -10.33 7.88
C GLU A 88 5.08 -9.45 8.75
N LYS A 89 6.12 -8.81 8.18
CA LYS A 89 6.99 -7.92 8.96
C LYS A 89 6.26 -6.63 9.33
N LEU A 90 5.53 -6.04 8.38
CA LEU A 90 4.70 -4.87 8.67
C LEU A 90 3.60 -5.22 9.67
N LYS A 91 3.03 -6.43 9.57
CA LYS A 91 2.03 -6.93 10.50
C LYS A 91 2.58 -7.09 11.93
N ASP A 92 3.78 -7.66 12.07
CA ASP A 92 4.43 -7.77 13.37
C ASP A 92 4.71 -6.40 14.00
N VAL A 93 5.13 -5.42 13.20
CA VAL A 93 5.40 -4.06 13.67
C VAL A 93 4.10 -3.34 14.05
N ALA A 94 3.07 -3.40 13.21
CA ALA A 94 1.83 -2.66 13.45
C ALA A 94 0.92 -3.31 14.52
N SER A 95 1.05 -4.61 14.80
CA SER A 95 0.32 -5.29 15.88
C SER A 95 0.81 -4.84 17.26
N ARG A 96 2.12 -4.64 17.41
CA ARG A 96 2.74 -4.02 18.59
C ARG A 96 2.27 -2.58 18.84
N TYR A 97 1.69 -1.95 17.81
CA TYR A 97 1.13 -0.60 17.85
C TYR A 97 -0.41 -0.56 17.84
N THR A 98 -1.08 -1.72 17.97
CA THR A 98 -2.54 -1.87 18.11
C THR A 98 -3.35 -1.44 16.85
N ILE A 99 -2.83 -1.67 15.65
CA ILE A 99 -3.45 -1.19 14.39
C ILE A 99 -4.05 -2.33 13.51
N ILE A 100 -3.97 -3.61 13.92
CA ILE A 100 -4.25 -4.75 13.02
C ILE A 100 -5.33 -5.71 13.53
N PHE A 101 -6.01 -6.37 12.58
CA PHE A 101 -6.76 -7.61 12.76
C PHE A 101 -6.46 -8.58 11.60
N GLU A 102 -6.36 -9.88 11.87
CA GLU A 102 -6.27 -10.93 10.85
C GLU A 102 -7.69 -11.34 10.37
N PRO A 103 -7.88 -11.77 9.11
CA PRO A 103 -9.11 -12.44 8.71
C PRO A 103 -9.39 -13.71 9.51
#